data_AF-A0A8J6CV09-F1
#
_entry.id   AF-A0A8J6CV09-F1
#
_cell.length_a   1.000
_cell.length_b   1.000
_cell.length_c   1.000
_cell.angle_alpha   90.00
_cell.angle_beta   90.00
_cell.angle_gamma   90.00
#
_symmetry.space_group_name_H-M   'P 1'
#
loop_
_entity.id
_entity.type
_entity.pdbx_description
1 polymer ?
#
loop_
_entity_poly.entity_id
_entity_poly.type
_entity_poly.pdbx_seq_one_letter_code
_entity_poly.pdbx_strand_id
1 'polypeptide(L)'
;MAIGRSYSLQILILNLIASILYQSCESFLTPPSSIINPSKVKQVSWKPRAFVYEGFLTDLECDHLISLAKSELKRSAVADNVSGQSKLSEVRTSSGMFIPKGKDPIVAGIEDKISTWTFLPKENGEDIQVLRYEHGQKYDPHYDYFTDKVNIARGGHRIATVLMYLTNVTKGGETVFPQAEEPSRRRTPSKDDLSECAKKGIAVKPRRGDALLFFSLFPTAIPDQNSLHAGCPVIEGEKWSATKWIHVDSFEKNLDIGGNCTDLNESCERWAALGECTKNREYMIGTAELPGYCRRSCKVC
;
A
#
# COMPACT_ATOMS: atom_id res chain seq x y z
N MET A 1 11.99 43.92 51.69
CA MET A 1 11.89 43.80 50.21
C MET A 1 12.76 42.61 49.76
N ALA A 2 12.31 41.37 50.02
CA ALA A 2 13.10 40.15 49.72
C ALA A 2 12.24 38.87 49.68
N ILE A 3 11.02 38.93 49.13
CA ILE A 3 10.12 37.76 49.05
C ILE A 3 9.72 37.43 47.58
N GLY A 4 9.99 38.34 46.63
CA GLY A 4 9.58 38.18 45.22
C GLY A 4 10.55 37.44 44.29
N ARG A 5 11.78 37.12 44.72
CA ARG A 5 12.79 36.48 43.83
C ARG A 5 12.81 34.95 43.88
N SER A 6 12.27 34.31 44.92
CA SER A 6 12.32 32.85 45.07
C SER A 6 11.28 32.12 44.19
N TYR A 7 10.09 32.70 44.02
CA TYR A 7 9.00 32.08 43.24
C TYR A 7 9.29 32.04 41.73
N SER A 8 10.02 33.03 41.22
CA SER A 8 10.38 33.10 39.79
C SER A 8 11.38 32.02 39.37
N LEU A 9 12.32 31.66 40.25
CA LEU A 9 13.31 30.61 39.99
C LEU A 9 12.67 29.22 40.00
N GLN A 10 11.73 28.96 40.91
CA GLN A 10 11.00 27.69 40.98
C GLN A 10 10.11 27.44 39.77
N ILE A 11 9.45 28.49 39.24
CA ILE A 11 8.63 28.38 38.02
C ILE A 11 9.50 28.16 36.78
N LEU A 12 10.67 28.81 36.68
CA LEU A 12 11.61 28.55 35.59
C LEU A 12 12.16 27.12 35.62
N ILE A 13 12.48 26.59 36.81
CA ILE A 13 12.96 25.21 36.97
C ILE A 13 11.86 24.20 36.62
N LEU A 14 10.61 24.44 37.03
CA LEU A 14 9.47 23.58 36.67
C LEU A 14 9.21 23.58 35.15
N ASN A 15 9.28 24.73 34.49
CA ASN A 15 9.13 24.81 33.04
C ASN A 15 10.31 24.18 32.30
N LEU A 16 11.54 24.33 32.79
CA LEU A 16 12.72 23.71 32.20
C LEU A 16 12.67 22.18 32.34
N ILE A 17 12.25 21.67 33.51
CA ILE A 17 12.04 20.23 33.73
C ILE A 17 10.89 19.72 32.87
N ALA A 18 9.78 20.46 32.72
CA ALA A 18 8.69 20.10 31.83
C ALA A 18 9.13 20.05 30.37
N SER A 19 9.94 21.00 29.90
CA SER A 19 10.50 21.01 28.54
C SER A 19 11.53 19.90 28.31
N ILE A 20 12.39 19.60 29.30
CA ILE A 20 13.35 18.49 29.23
C ILE A 20 12.63 17.14 29.24
N LEU A 21 11.56 16.99 30.04
CA LEU A 21 10.71 15.79 30.03
C LEU A 21 9.97 15.65 28.70
N TYR A 22 9.47 16.74 28.13
CA TYR A 22 8.84 16.74 26.79
C TYR A 22 9.82 16.32 25.70
N GLN A 23 11.04 16.86 25.73
CA GLN A 23 12.08 16.61 24.72
C GLN A 23 12.75 15.23 24.86
N SER A 24 12.76 14.68 26.08
CA SER A 24 13.19 13.29 26.33
C SER A 24 12.15 12.23 25.93
N CYS A 25 10.87 12.62 25.84
CA CYS A 25 9.80 11.74 25.39
C CYS A 25 9.73 11.64 23.86
N GLU A 26 10.10 12.71 23.15
CA GLU A 26 10.14 12.72 21.67
C GLU A 26 11.32 11.94 21.07
N SER A 27 12.37 11.64 21.84
CA SER A 27 13.62 11.06 21.30
C SER A 27 13.74 9.53 21.38
N PHE A 28 12.71 8.81 21.82
CA PHE A 28 12.73 7.33 21.91
C PHE A 28 11.46 6.62 21.44
N LEU A 29 10.59 7.29 20.68
CA LEU A 29 9.52 6.59 19.96
C LEU A 29 10.04 6.15 18.59
N THR A 30 10.89 5.13 18.57
CA THR A 30 10.89 4.22 17.42
C THR A 30 9.44 3.75 17.26
N PRO A 31 8.77 4.00 16.10
CA PRO A 31 7.44 3.46 15.90
C PRO A 31 7.52 1.95 16.18
N PRO A 32 6.59 1.38 16.98
CA PRO A 32 6.64 -0.03 17.30
C PRO A 32 6.78 -0.78 15.97
N SER A 33 7.90 -1.48 15.80
CA SER A 33 8.15 -2.28 14.60
C SER A 33 6.89 -3.10 14.38
N SER A 34 6.28 -2.98 13.21
CA SER A 34 5.02 -3.62 12.90
C SER A 34 5.20 -5.14 12.99
N ILE A 35 4.87 -5.73 14.15
CA ILE A 35 5.06 -7.16 14.38
C ILE A 35 4.08 -7.91 13.48
N ILE A 36 4.60 -8.46 12.39
CA ILE A 36 3.89 -9.41 11.54
C ILE A 36 3.82 -10.74 12.27
N ASN A 37 2.62 -11.28 12.43
CA ASN A 37 2.40 -12.62 12.95
C ASN A 37 2.04 -13.57 11.79
N PRO A 38 2.98 -14.41 11.34
CA PRO A 38 2.76 -15.34 10.24
C PRO A 38 1.61 -16.33 10.49
N SER A 39 1.28 -16.63 11.75
CA SER A 39 0.19 -17.56 12.07
C SER A 39 -1.20 -17.04 11.68
N LYS A 40 -1.32 -15.73 11.43
CA LYS A 40 -2.55 -15.09 10.94
C LYS A 40 -2.66 -15.08 9.41
N VAL A 41 -1.64 -15.56 8.70
CA VAL A 41 -1.62 -15.59 7.24
C VAL A 41 -2.17 -16.91 6.71
N LYS A 42 -3.18 -16.84 5.86
CA LYS A 42 -3.80 -17.98 5.18
C LYS A 42 -3.54 -17.91 3.69
N GLN A 43 -2.97 -18.98 3.13
CA GLN A 43 -2.79 -19.09 1.70
C GLN A 43 -4.15 -19.27 1.01
N VAL A 44 -4.47 -18.38 0.07
CA VAL A 44 -5.67 -18.44 -0.79
C VAL A 44 -5.38 -19.26 -2.04
N SER A 45 -4.33 -18.91 -2.78
CA SER A 45 -3.91 -19.60 -4.01
C SER A 45 -2.40 -19.52 -4.21
N TRP A 46 -1.85 -20.44 -5.00
CA TRP A 46 -0.48 -20.36 -5.55
C TRP A 46 -0.45 -19.80 -6.96
N LYS A 47 -1.57 -19.86 -7.68
CA LYS A 47 -1.75 -19.35 -9.04
C LYS A 47 -3.12 -18.64 -9.11
N PRO A 48 -3.17 -17.31 -8.98
CA PRO A 48 -2.04 -16.44 -8.67
C PRO A 48 -1.57 -16.66 -7.23
N ARG A 49 -0.37 -16.20 -6.88
CA ARG A 49 0.06 -16.17 -5.47
C ARG A 49 -0.83 -15.18 -4.72
N ALA A 50 -1.63 -15.69 -3.78
CA ALA A 50 -2.57 -14.89 -3.00
C ALA A 50 -2.66 -15.38 -1.56
N PHE A 51 -2.66 -14.44 -0.61
CA PHE A 51 -2.63 -14.69 0.83
C PHE A 51 -3.52 -13.68 1.55
N VAL A 52 -4.28 -14.14 2.55
CA VAL A 52 -5.04 -13.26 3.46
C VAL A 52 -4.32 -13.19 4.78
N TYR A 53 -4.08 -11.99 5.29
CA TYR A 53 -3.69 -11.75 6.67
C TYR A 53 -4.94 -11.37 7.46
N GLU A 54 -5.30 -12.20 8.45
CA GLU A 54 -6.47 -11.95 9.30
C GLU A 54 -6.20 -10.88 10.36
N GLY A 55 -7.02 -9.83 10.42
CA GLY A 55 -6.82 -8.71 11.36
C GLY A 55 -5.46 -8.01 11.18
N PHE A 56 -5.12 -7.70 9.92
CA PHE A 56 -3.94 -6.92 9.55
C PHE A 56 -4.04 -5.46 10.02
N LEU A 57 -5.22 -4.87 9.85
CA LEU A 57 -5.58 -3.57 10.41
C LEU A 57 -6.38 -3.75 11.70
N THR A 58 -6.16 -2.84 12.64
CA THR A 58 -7.02 -2.62 13.79
C THR A 58 -8.31 -1.89 13.38
N ASP A 59 -9.35 -1.96 14.20
CA ASP A 59 -10.58 -1.21 13.95
C ASP A 59 -10.33 0.30 13.89
N LEU A 60 -9.41 0.83 14.71
CA LEU A 60 -9.04 2.25 14.70
C LEU A 60 -8.36 2.65 13.39
N GLU A 61 -7.45 1.82 12.85
CA GLU A 61 -6.83 2.05 11.54
C GLU A 61 -7.87 2.01 10.42
N CYS A 62 -8.84 1.08 10.48
CA CYS A 62 -9.94 1.02 9.50
C CYS A 62 -10.81 2.28 9.54
N ASP A 63 -11.24 2.72 10.72
CA ASP A 63 -12.05 3.93 10.87
C ASP A 63 -11.30 5.19 10.45
N HIS A 64 -10.01 5.26 10.76
CA HIS A 64 -9.15 6.37 10.35
C HIS A 64 -9.10 6.52 8.83
N LEU A 65 -8.80 5.43 8.10
CA LEU A 65 -8.77 5.46 6.63
C LEU A 65 -10.13 5.82 6.03
N ILE A 66 -11.24 5.31 6.60
CA ILE A 66 -12.60 5.70 6.17
C ILE A 66 -12.84 7.19 6.44
N SER A 67 -12.42 7.71 7.59
CA SER A 67 -12.63 9.11 7.97
C SER A 67 -11.92 10.09 7.04
N LEU A 68 -10.67 9.79 6.67
CA LEU A 68 -9.89 10.57 5.71
C LEU A 68 -10.57 10.61 4.34
N ALA A 69 -11.19 9.51 3.93
CA ALA A 69 -11.83 9.40 2.63
C ALA A 69 -13.21 10.07 2.53
N LYS A 70 -14.00 10.08 3.62
CA LYS A 70 -15.42 10.50 3.60
C LYS A 70 -15.68 11.88 3.00
N SER A 71 -14.79 12.85 3.22
CA SER A 71 -14.96 14.22 2.70
C SER A 71 -14.55 14.40 1.24
N GLU A 72 -13.83 13.43 0.65
CA GLU A 72 -13.17 13.59 -0.65
C GLU A 72 -13.53 12.51 -1.68
N LEU A 73 -14.46 11.60 -1.36
CA LEU A 73 -14.90 10.58 -2.30
C LEU A 73 -15.46 11.19 -3.58
N LYS A 74 -14.82 10.86 -4.71
CA LYS A 74 -15.31 11.16 -6.06
C LYS A 74 -15.56 9.86 -6.80
N ARG A 75 -16.27 9.92 -7.92
CA ARG A 75 -16.49 8.73 -8.74
C ARG A 75 -15.14 8.13 -9.17
N SER A 76 -14.94 6.83 -8.96
CA SER A 76 -13.67 6.18 -9.29
C SER A 76 -13.45 6.15 -10.80
N ALA A 77 -12.18 6.27 -11.20
CA ALA A 77 -11.73 6.16 -12.57
C ALA A 77 -10.72 5.01 -12.71
N VAL A 78 -10.48 4.58 -13.94
CA VAL A 78 -9.49 3.53 -14.30
C VAL A 78 -8.47 4.12 -15.27
N ALA A 79 -7.25 3.58 -15.28
CA ALA A 79 -6.24 3.95 -16.28
C ALA A 79 -6.65 3.41 -17.65
N ASP A 80 -6.63 4.27 -18.66
CA ASP A 80 -6.90 3.91 -20.04
C ASP A 80 -5.68 3.23 -20.68
N ASN A 81 -5.88 2.06 -21.28
CA ASN A 81 -4.79 1.23 -21.81
C ASN A 81 -4.03 1.86 -22.99
N VAL A 82 -4.58 2.88 -23.65
CA VAL A 82 -3.98 3.51 -24.83
C VAL A 82 -3.29 4.81 -24.44
N SER A 83 -4.01 5.68 -23.73
CA SER A 83 -3.54 7.03 -23.37
C SER A 83 -2.84 7.08 -22.01
N GLY A 84 -3.01 6.06 -21.15
CA GLY A 84 -2.55 6.06 -19.76
C GLY A 84 -3.34 7.02 -18.84
N GLN A 85 -4.32 7.76 -19.36
CA GLN A 85 -5.08 8.75 -18.60
C GLN A 85 -6.20 8.11 -17.77
N SER A 86 -6.56 8.77 -16.67
CA SER A 86 -7.66 8.35 -15.79
C SER A 86 -9.02 8.68 -16.42
N LYS A 87 -9.85 7.67 -16.70
CA LYS A 87 -11.18 7.81 -17.32
C LYS A 87 -12.30 7.28 -16.41
N LEU A 88 -13.42 7.99 -16.35
CA LEU A 88 -14.66 7.51 -15.72
C LEU A 88 -15.11 6.21 -16.41
N SER A 89 -15.48 5.20 -15.62
CA SER A 89 -15.65 3.85 -16.14
C SER A 89 -16.95 3.20 -15.69
N GLU A 90 -17.60 2.47 -16.60
CA GLU A 90 -18.70 1.55 -16.27
C GLU A 90 -18.17 0.20 -15.74
N VAL A 91 -16.88 -0.07 -15.95
CA VAL A 91 -16.16 -1.29 -15.50
C VAL A 91 -15.93 -1.26 -13.99
N ARG A 92 -15.71 -0.06 -13.43
CA ARG A 92 -15.55 0.16 -12.00
C ARG A 92 -16.57 1.18 -11.52
N THR A 93 -17.55 0.70 -10.74
CA THR A 93 -18.69 1.51 -10.35
C THR A 93 -18.64 1.99 -8.89
N SER A 94 -17.45 2.14 -8.31
CA SER A 94 -17.24 2.67 -6.96
C SER A 94 -17.05 4.19 -6.93
N SER A 95 -17.01 4.74 -5.72
CA SER A 95 -16.37 6.04 -5.43
C SER A 95 -15.03 5.82 -4.72
N GLY A 96 -14.07 6.71 -4.89
CA GLY A 96 -12.77 6.59 -4.24
C GLY A 96 -11.94 7.88 -4.20
N MET A 97 -10.83 7.83 -3.46
CA MET A 97 -9.82 8.89 -3.37
C MET A 97 -8.44 8.29 -3.03
N PHE A 98 -7.36 9.05 -3.25
CA PHE A 98 -5.97 8.64 -2.97
C PHE A 98 -5.37 9.36 -1.77
N ILE A 99 -5.09 8.62 -0.68
CA ILE A 99 -4.48 9.16 0.53
C ILE A 99 -2.97 9.23 0.27
N PRO A 100 -2.35 10.42 0.31
CA PRO A 100 -0.92 10.57 0.09
C PRO A 100 -0.09 9.69 1.02
N LYS A 101 1.03 9.18 0.49
CA LYS A 101 2.03 8.45 1.31
C LYS A 101 2.43 9.27 2.54
N GLY A 102 2.58 8.60 3.68
CA GLY A 102 2.97 9.24 4.94
C GLY A 102 2.08 10.41 5.37
N LYS A 103 0.81 10.48 4.93
CA LYS A 103 -0.13 11.60 5.22
C LYS A 103 -0.19 11.98 6.69
N ASP A 104 -0.12 10.98 7.56
CA ASP A 104 -0.04 11.09 9.01
C ASP A 104 0.64 9.83 9.61
N PRO A 105 0.94 9.81 10.92
CA PRO A 105 1.63 8.67 11.55
C PRO A 105 0.88 7.34 11.46
N ILE A 106 -0.45 7.33 11.39
CA ILE A 106 -1.24 6.10 11.26
C ILE A 106 -1.06 5.54 9.85
N VAL A 107 -1.18 6.40 8.83
CA VAL A 107 -0.95 6.01 7.44
C VAL A 107 0.48 5.51 7.24
N ALA A 108 1.48 6.21 7.77
CA ALA A 108 2.88 5.79 7.70
C ALA A 108 3.10 4.41 8.36
N GLY A 109 2.51 4.18 9.54
CA GLY A 109 2.60 2.89 10.23
C GLY A 109 1.92 1.73 9.48
N ILE A 110 0.83 1.99 8.76
CA ILE A 110 0.20 1.02 7.87
C ILE A 110 1.13 0.69 6.70
N GLU A 111 1.79 1.69 6.10
CA GLU A 111 2.76 1.49 5.01
C GLU A 111 3.99 0.71 5.47
N ASP A 112 4.49 0.95 6.68
CA ASP A 112 5.55 0.15 7.32
C ASP A 112 5.14 -1.31 7.49
N LYS A 113 3.92 -1.55 7.95
CA LYS A 113 3.34 -2.90 8.11
C LYS A 113 3.20 -3.61 6.76
N ILE A 114 2.76 -2.91 5.72
CA ILE A 114 2.67 -3.44 4.35
C ILE A 114 4.06 -3.82 3.84
N SER A 115 5.04 -2.93 3.99
CA SER A 115 6.42 -3.19 3.54
C SER A 115 7.03 -4.39 4.27
N THR A 116 6.83 -4.47 5.59
CA THR A 116 7.32 -5.59 6.41
C THR A 116 6.67 -6.91 6.03
N TRP A 117 5.35 -6.94 5.77
CA TRP A 117 4.66 -8.17 5.39
C TRP A 117 5.00 -8.63 3.96
N THR A 118 5.12 -7.70 3.02
CA THR A 118 5.34 -8.01 1.60
C THR A 118 6.81 -8.24 1.26
N PHE A 119 7.74 -7.78 2.12
CA PHE A 119 9.16 -7.66 1.82
C PHE A 119 9.46 -6.76 0.61
N LEU A 120 8.54 -5.84 0.30
CA LEU A 120 8.71 -4.86 -0.77
C LEU A 120 8.97 -3.47 -0.17
N PRO A 121 9.89 -2.67 -0.75
CA PRO A 121 10.22 -1.35 -0.20
C PRO A 121 9.03 -0.37 -0.25
N LYS A 122 8.97 0.56 0.71
CA LYS A 122 7.88 1.55 0.82
C LYS A 122 7.87 2.52 -0.36
N GLU A 123 9.04 2.86 -0.88
CA GLU A 123 9.25 3.72 -2.05
C GLU A 123 8.61 3.17 -3.33
N ASN A 124 8.44 1.85 -3.43
CA ASN A 124 7.77 1.20 -4.56
C ASN A 124 6.24 1.35 -4.52
N GLY A 125 5.68 1.74 -3.38
CA GLY A 125 4.23 1.86 -3.21
C GLY A 125 3.67 3.18 -3.76
N GLU A 126 2.53 3.11 -4.45
CA GLU A 126 1.67 4.26 -4.78
C GLU A 126 0.93 4.80 -3.53
N ASP A 127 0.24 5.93 -3.64
CA ASP A 127 -0.71 6.40 -2.63
C ASP A 127 -1.79 5.34 -2.32
N ILE A 128 -2.32 5.33 -1.09
CA ILE A 128 -3.38 4.38 -0.71
C ILE A 128 -4.71 4.81 -1.36
N GLN A 129 -5.29 3.96 -2.19
CA GLN A 129 -6.60 4.22 -2.78
C GLN A 129 -7.72 3.69 -1.89
N VAL A 130 -8.50 4.58 -1.26
CA VAL A 130 -9.71 4.21 -0.51
C VAL A 130 -10.93 4.21 -1.43
N LEU A 131 -11.79 3.21 -1.29
CA LEU A 131 -12.90 2.92 -2.17
C LEU A 131 -14.14 2.56 -1.39
N ARG A 132 -15.30 2.99 -1.88
CA ARG A 132 -16.63 2.68 -1.35
C ARG A 132 -17.49 2.08 -2.46
N TYR A 133 -18.07 0.92 -2.18
CA TYR A 133 -19.05 0.25 -3.04
C TYR A 133 -20.39 0.13 -2.29
N GLU A 134 -21.41 0.74 -2.87
CA GLU A 134 -22.80 0.65 -2.45
C GLU A 134 -23.49 -0.56 -3.09
N HIS A 135 -24.77 -0.78 -2.75
CA HIS A 135 -25.57 -1.87 -3.32
C HIS A 135 -25.49 -1.92 -4.86
N GLY A 136 -25.19 -3.10 -5.40
CA GLY A 136 -25.02 -3.36 -6.82
C GLY A 136 -23.70 -2.89 -7.44
N GLN A 137 -22.93 -2.03 -6.77
CA GLN A 137 -21.65 -1.55 -7.29
C GLN A 137 -20.60 -2.66 -7.27
N LYS A 138 -19.73 -2.66 -8.28
CA LYS A 138 -18.78 -3.73 -8.59
C LYS A 138 -17.49 -3.20 -9.24
N TYR A 139 -16.55 -4.11 -9.44
CA TYR A 139 -15.41 -3.92 -10.34
C TYR A 139 -15.29 -5.17 -11.21
N ASP A 140 -15.51 -5.01 -12.51
CA ASP A 140 -15.36 -6.10 -13.48
C ASP A 140 -13.91 -6.66 -13.52
N PRO A 141 -13.72 -7.89 -14.03
CA PRO A 141 -12.41 -8.53 -14.08
C PRO A 141 -11.34 -7.67 -14.76
N HIS A 142 -10.21 -7.51 -14.09
CA HIS A 142 -9.09 -6.71 -14.57
C HIS A 142 -7.75 -7.21 -14.01
N TYR A 143 -6.68 -6.63 -14.55
CA TYR A 143 -5.31 -6.80 -14.06
C TYR A 143 -4.85 -5.52 -13.39
N ASP A 144 -4.01 -5.66 -12.37
CA ASP A 144 -3.36 -4.52 -11.74
C ASP A 144 -2.03 -4.16 -12.42
N TYR A 145 -1.44 -5.05 -13.23
CA TYR A 145 -0.30 -4.67 -14.06
C TYR A 145 -0.76 -3.84 -15.27
N PHE A 146 0.11 -2.96 -15.74
CA PHE A 146 -0.17 -2.11 -16.90
C PHE A 146 0.02 -2.83 -18.23
N THR A 147 -0.70 -2.39 -19.26
CA THR A 147 -0.40 -2.71 -20.67
C THR A 147 0.19 -1.52 -21.41
N ASP A 148 0.10 -0.32 -20.84
CA ASP A 148 0.55 0.93 -21.45
C ASP A 148 1.99 1.29 -21.03
N LYS A 149 2.75 1.89 -21.96
CA LYS A 149 4.15 2.24 -21.69
C LYS A 149 4.31 3.42 -20.72
N VAL A 150 3.28 4.26 -20.58
CA VAL A 150 3.36 5.51 -19.79
C VAL A 150 3.41 5.21 -18.30
N ASN A 151 2.53 4.34 -17.82
CA ASN A 151 2.51 3.90 -16.43
C ASN A 151 3.69 2.97 -16.13
N ILE A 152 4.12 2.12 -17.07
CA ILE A 152 5.32 1.29 -16.91
C ILE A 152 6.58 2.16 -16.70
N ALA A 153 6.68 3.34 -17.31
CA ALA A 153 7.84 4.21 -17.10
C ALA A 153 7.99 4.67 -15.63
N ARG A 154 6.88 4.70 -14.87
CA ARG A 154 6.80 5.14 -13.47
C ARG A 154 6.88 3.93 -12.54
N GLY A 155 8.10 3.54 -12.17
CA GLY A 155 8.36 2.41 -11.26
C GLY A 155 8.20 1.01 -11.89
N GLY A 156 7.87 0.90 -13.18
CA GLY A 156 7.61 -0.40 -13.83
C GLY A 156 6.20 -0.92 -13.57
N HIS A 157 5.97 -2.21 -13.84
CA HIS A 157 4.70 -2.86 -13.50
C HIS A 157 4.47 -2.90 -11.99
N ARG A 158 3.20 -2.90 -11.59
CA ARG A 158 2.78 -3.26 -10.24
C ARG A 158 3.05 -4.76 -10.02
N ILE A 159 3.96 -5.11 -9.13
CA ILE A 159 4.31 -6.50 -8.80
C ILE A 159 3.28 -7.13 -7.86
N ALA A 160 2.75 -6.35 -6.93
CA ALA A 160 1.87 -6.83 -5.89
C ALA A 160 0.81 -5.78 -5.51
N THR A 161 -0.30 -6.29 -5.00
CA THR A 161 -1.42 -5.48 -4.50
C THR A 161 -1.77 -5.96 -3.10
N VAL A 162 -1.87 -5.01 -2.16
CA VAL A 162 -2.46 -5.24 -0.84
C VAL A 162 -3.82 -4.57 -0.79
N LEU A 163 -4.88 -5.38 -0.79
CA LEU A 163 -6.26 -4.95 -0.67
C LEU A 163 -6.74 -5.16 0.77
N MET A 164 -6.90 -4.07 1.51
CA MET A 164 -7.35 -4.05 2.90
C MET A 164 -8.86 -3.84 2.95
N TYR A 165 -9.58 -4.66 3.71
CA TYR A 165 -11.03 -4.55 3.89
C TYR A 165 -11.33 -3.70 5.14
N LEU A 166 -12.02 -2.58 4.95
CA LEU A 166 -12.29 -1.61 6.02
C LEU A 166 -13.67 -1.83 6.67
N THR A 167 -14.54 -2.62 6.04
CA THR A 167 -15.85 -3.02 6.58
C THR A 167 -16.10 -4.52 6.41
N ASN A 168 -16.97 -5.07 7.26
CA ASN A 168 -17.62 -6.35 6.99
C ASN A 168 -18.73 -6.10 5.97
N VAL A 169 -18.86 -6.97 4.96
CA VAL A 169 -19.98 -6.93 4.02
C VAL A 169 -20.89 -8.10 4.30
N THR A 170 -22.18 -7.83 4.46
CA THR A 170 -23.17 -8.86 4.83
C THR A 170 -23.32 -9.91 3.72
N LYS A 171 -23.50 -9.48 2.47
CA LYS A 171 -23.56 -10.37 1.29
C LYS A 171 -22.95 -9.72 0.05
N GLY A 172 -22.25 -10.53 -0.74
CA GLY A 172 -21.53 -10.05 -1.92
C GLY A 172 -20.24 -9.33 -1.58
N GLY A 173 -19.73 -8.51 -2.50
CA GLY A 173 -18.52 -7.72 -2.29
C GLY A 173 -17.21 -8.51 -2.26
N GLU A 174 -17.23 -9.81 -2.56
CA GLU A 174 -16.04 -10.66 -2.58
C GLU A 174 -14.99 -10.17 -3.58
N THR A 175 -13.72 -10.41 -3.30
CA THR A 175 -12.67 -10.33 -4.31
C THR A 175 -12.49 -11.72 -4.90
N VAL A 176 -12.79 -11.89 -6.19
CA VAL A 176 -12.73 -13.19 -6.88
C VAL A 176 -11.60 -13.22 -7.90
N PHE A 177 -10.91 -14.36 -7.99
CA PHE A 177 -9.91 -14.69 -9.01
C PHE A 177 -10.47 -15.78 -9.94
N PRO A 178 -11.09 -15.40 -11.08
CA PRO A 178 -11.79 -16.35 -11.94
C PRO A 178 -10.88 -17.39 -12.61
N GLN A 179 -9.59 -17.07 -12.76
CA GLN A 179 -8.59 -17.94 -13.40
C GLN A 179 -7.72 -18.69 -12.38
N ALA A 180 -7.97 -18.55 -11.08
CA ALA A 180 -7.14 -19.20 -10.08
C ALA A 180 -7.28 -20.73 -10.12
N GLU A 181 -6.15 -21.45 -10.02
CA GLU A 181 -6.17 -22.92 -9.98
C GLU A 181 -6.72 -23.42 -8.63
N GLU A 182 -7.85 -24.12 -8.67
CA GLU A 182 -8.44 -24.77 -7.50
C GLU A 182 -7.52 -25.92 -7.01
N PRO A 183 -7.09 -25.91 -5.73
CA PRO A 183 -6.24 -26.97 -5.22
C PRO A 183 -6.99 -28.30 -5.16
N SER A 184 -6.41 -29.35 -5.77
CA SER A 184 -7.02 -30.68 -5.94
C SER A 184 -7.39 -31.42 -4.64
N ARG A 185 -7.02 -30.88 -3.47
CA ARG A 185 -7.11 -31.54 -2.15
C ARG A 185 -7.72 -30.70 -1.03
N ARG A 186 -8.12 -29.44 -1.27
CA ARG A 186 -8.86 -28.71 -0.24
C ARG A 186 -10.33 -29.09 -0.35
N ARG A 187 -10.92 -29.57 0.76
CA ARG A 187 -12.37 -29.44 0.97
C ARG A 187 -12.66 -27.96 0.87
N THR A 188 -13.21 -27.53 -0.25
CA THR A 188 -13.71 -26.16 -0.41
C THR A 188 -14.66 -25.92 0.76
N PRO A 189 -14.46 -24.85 1.55
CA PRO A 189 -15.47 -24.41 2.49
C PRO A 189 -16.80 -24.33 1.74
N SER A 190 -17.91 -24.64 2.41
CA SER A 190 -19.24 -24.56 1.81
C SER A 190 -19.35 -23.25 1.02
N LYS A 191 -19.53 -23.37 -0.30
CA LYS A 191 -19.74 -22.23 -1.20
C LYS A 191 -21.15 -21.65 -1.05
N ASP A 192 -21.95 -22.14 -0.09
CA ASP A 192 -23.35 -21.76 0.08
C ASP A 192 -23.50 -20.30 0.51
N ASP A 193 -22.47 -19.76 1.15
CA ASP A 193 -22.43 -18.37 1.62
C ASP A 193 -21.75 -17.41 0.62
N LEU A 194 -21.30 -17.89 -0.55
CA LEU A 194 -20.70 -17.06 -1.61
C LEU A 194 -21.74 -16.57 -2.61
N SER A 195 -21.56 -15.36 -3.14
CA SER A 195 -22.36 -14.86 -4.26
C SER A 195 -22.13 -15.66 -5.54
N GLU A 196 -23.09 -15.61 -6.48
CA GLU A 196 -22.94 -16.24 -7.81
C GLU A 196 -21.73 -15.70 -8.59
N CYS A 197 -21.36 -14.45 -8.35
CA CYS A 197 -20.13 -13.88 -8.88
C CYS A 197 -18.88 -14.56 -8.29
N ALA A 198 -18.85 -14.73 -6.97
CA ALA A 198 -17.71 -15.30 -6.25
C ALA A 198 -17.52 -16.80 -6.56
N LYS A 199 -18.60 -17.52 -6.87
CA LYS A 199 -18.55 -18.94 -7.25
C LYS A 199 -17.80 -19.21 -8.57
N LYS A 200 -17.52 -18.18 -9.39
CA LYS A 200 -16.80 -18.30 -10.66
C LYS A 200 -15.29 -18.53 -10.52
N GLY A 201 -14.76 -18.52 -9.30
CA GLY A 201 -13.34 -18.78 -9.05
C GLY A 201 -13.03 -18.93 -7.57
N ILE A 202 -11.76 -18.75 -7.21
CA ILE A 202 -11.35 -18.65 -5.80
C ILE A 202 -11.67 -17.24 -5.32
N ALA A 203 -12.41 -17.12 -4.23
CA ALA A 203 -12.88 -15.83 -3.72
C ALA A 203 -12.50 -15.59 -2.26
N VAL A 204 -12.31 -14.33 -1.91
CA VAL A 204 -12.06 -13.84 -0.56
C VAL A 204 -13.20 -12.92 -0.15
N LYS A 205 -13.83 -13.25 0.99
CA LYS A 205 -14.87 -12.42 1.56
C LYS A 205 -14.26 -11.20 2.27
N PRO A 206 -14.84 -10.00 2.09
CA PRO A 206 -14.42 -8.81 2.81
C PRO A 206 -14.79 -8.92 4.28
N ARG A 207 -13.77 -9.04 5.14
CA ARG A 207 -13.91 -8.98 6.60
C ARG A 207 -13.08 -7.82 7.10
N ARG A 208 -13.68 -6.98 7.91
CA ARG A 208 -13.02 -5.78 8.44
C ARG A 208 -11.71 -6.15 9.13
N GLY A 209 -10.67 -5.39 8.81
CA GLY A 209 -9.33 -5.59 9.34
C GLY A 209 -8.47 -6.56 8.54
N ASP A 210 -9.06 -7.45 7.74
CA ASP A 210 -8.28 -8.37 6.91
C ASP A 210 -7.61 -7.65 5.74
N ALA A 211 -6.46 -8.17 5.30
CA ALA A 211 -5.79 -7.73 4.09
C ALA A 211 -5.50 -8.90 3.17
N LEU A 212 -5.82 -8.74 1.89
CA LEU A 212 -5.50 -9.67 0.81
C LEU A 212 -4.26 -9.17 0.07
N LEU A 213 -3.17 -9.92 0.13
CA LEU A 213 -2.00 -9.74 -0.72
C LEU A 213 -2.11 -10.69 -1.91
N PHE A 214 -2.00 -10.17 -3.13
CA PHE A 214 -1.82 -10.98 -4.32
C PHE A 214 -0.77 -10.38 -5.25
N PHE A 215 -0.14 -11.24 -6.07
CA PHE A 215 0.92 -10.85 -6.99
C PHE A 215 0.39 -10.82 -8.42
N SER A 216 0.62 -9.69 -9.08
CA SER A 216 0.29 -9.46 -10.49
C SER A 216 1.34 -10.02 -11.43
N LEU A 217 2.56 -10.25 -10.93
CA LEU A 217 3.68 -10.80 -11.67
C LEU A 217 4.21 -12.08 -11.02
N PHE A 218 4.75 -12.96 -11.86
CA PHE A 218 5.64 -14.03 -11.42
C PHE A 218 6.93 -13.45 -10.78
N PRO A 219 7.66 -14.23 -9.97
CA PRO A 219 8.98 -13.83 -9.47
C PRO A 219 9.98 -13.43 -10.56
N THR A 220 9.75 -13.87 -11.80
CA THR A 220 10.51 -13.49 -12.99
C THR A 220 10.11 -12.12 -13.57
N ALA A 221 9.26 -11.36 -12.87
CA ALA A 221 8.70 -10.08 -13.30
C ALA A 221 7.84 -10.12 -14.58
N ILE A 222 7.38 -11.32 -14.97
CA ILE A 222 6.45 -11.51 -16.09
C ILE A 222 5.01 -11.43 -15.58
N PRO A 223 4.08 -10.74 -16.29
CA PRO A 223 2.67 -10.72 -15.92
C PRO A 223 2.05 -12.11 -15.75
N ASP A 224 1.34 -12.32 -14.64
CA ASP A 224 0.62 -13.55 -14.34
C ASP A 224 -0.86 -13.41 -14.74
N GLN A 225 -1.28 -14.08 -15.82
CA GLN A 225 -2.68 -14.06 -16.27
C GLN A 225 -3.64 -14.60 -15.19
N ASN A 226 -3.19 -15.48 -14.30
CA ASN A 226 -4.03 -15.97 -13.22
C ASN A 226 -4.37 -14.88 -12.20
N SER A 227 -3.65 -13.74 -12.21
CA SER A 227 -3.93 -12.59 -11.34
C SER A 227 -5.15 -11.78 -11.77
N LEU A 228 -5.88 -12.21 -12.83
CA LEU A 228 -7.16 -11.63 -13.19
C LEU A 228 -8.09 -11.70 -11.99
N HIS A 229 -8.59 -10.54 -11.56
CA HIS A 229 -9.43 -10.46 -10.38
C HIS A 229 -10.55 -9.44 -10.55
N ALA A 230 -11.61 -9.59 -9.77
CA ALA A 230 -12.79 -8.75 -9.81
C ALA A 230 -13.31 -8.46 -8.39
N GLY A 231 -14.02 -7.34 -8.25
CA GLY A 231 -14.84 -7.05 -7.08
C GLY A 231 -16.29 -7.40 -7.37
N CYS A 232 -16.80 -8.46 -6.75
CA CYS A 232 -18.19 -8.88 -6.92
C CYS A 232 -19.17 -7.80 -6.44
N PRO A 233 -20.38 -7.72 -7.04
CA PRO A 233 -21.39 -6.77 -6.61
C PRO A 233 -21.69 -6.89 -5.11
N VAL A 234 -21.84 -5.75 -4.43
CA VAL A 234 -22.37 -5.74 -3.06
C VAL A 234 -23.87 -6.03 -3.12
N ILE A 235 -24.34 -7.05 -2.41
CA ILE A 235 -25.75 -7.44 -2.37
C ILE A 235 -26.42 -6.88 -1.12
N GLU A 236 -25.74 -6.95 0.03
CA GLU A 236 -26.26 -6.47 1.31
C GLU A 236 -25.13 -5.86 2.14
N GLY A 237 -25.37 -4.67 2.70
CA GLY A 237 -24.36 -3.87 3.41
C GLY A 237 -23.60 -2.91 2.49
N GLU A 238 -22.38 -2.55 2.89
CA GLU A 238 -21.52 -1.61 2.18
C GLU A 238 -20.06 -2.04 2.29
N LYS A 239 -19.33 -1.99 1.17
CA LYS A 239 -17.91 -2.35 1.13
C LYS A 239 -17.05 -1.09 1.11
N TRP A 240 -16.19 -0.97 2.12
CA TRP A 240 -15.04 -0.09 2.08
C TRP A 240 -13.77 -0.90 1.97
N SER A 241 -12.86 -0.45 1.11
CA SER A 241 -11.55 -1.07 0.95
C SER A 241 -10.47 -0.01 0.71
N ALA A 242 -9.24 -0.31 1.14
CA ALA A 242 -8.06 0.47 0.83
C ALA A 242 -7.07 -0.39 0.04
N THR A 243 -6.65 0.08 -1.12
CA THR A 243 -5.72 -0.63 -2.00
C THR A 243 -4.37 0.06 -1.96
N LYS A 244 -3.31 -0.72 -1.74
CA LYS A 244 -1.92 -0.31 -1.95
C LYS A 244 -1.34 -1.10 -3.12
N TRP A 245 -1.01 -0.40 -4.19
CA TRP A 245 -0.27 -0.98 -5.31
C TRP A 245 1.23 -0.77 -5.10
N ILE A 246 2.01 -1.80 -5.41
CA ILE A 246 3.46 -1.81 -5.20
C ILE A 246 4.13 -2.17 -6.52
N HIS A 247 5.07 -1.34 -6.96
CA HIS A 247 5.80 -1.45 -8.21
C HIS A 247 7.06 -2.33 -8.08
N VAL A 248 7.60 -2.76 -9.22
CA VAL A 248 8.90 -3.47 -9.28
C VAL A 248 10.09 -2.57 -8.90
N ASP A 249 9.95 -1.26 -9.06
CA ASP A 249 10.94 -0.24 -8.73
C ASP A 249 10.28 0.94 -8.01
N SER A 250 11.07 1.87 -7.48
CA SER A 250 10.58 3.06 -6.79
C SER A 250 9.56 3.81 -7.64
N PHE A 251 8.39 4.07 -7.05
CA PHE A 251 7.32 4.86 -7.66
C PHE A 251 7.60 6.36 -7.54
N GLU A 252 8.37 6.75 -6.52
CA GLU A 252 8.81 8.12 -6.26
C GLU A 252 9.97 8.55 -7.16
N LYS A 253 9.93 8.19 -8.45
CA LYS A 253 10.80 8.81 -9.44
C LYS A 253 10.51 10.31 -9.44
N ASN A 254 11.27 11.05 -8.65
CA ASN A 254 11.50 12.46 -8.86
C ASN A 254 12.13 12.54 -10.24
N LEU A 255 11.32 12.90 -11.24
CA LEU A 255 11.81 13.47 -12.49
C LEU A 255 12.37 14.86 -12.18
N ASP A 256 13.32 14.94 -11.25
CA ASP A 256 14.06 16.15 -11.02
C ASP A 256 15.11 16.20 -12.13
N ILE A 257 14.67 16.74 -13.28
CA ILE A 257 15.52 17.09 -14.40
C ILE A 257 16.45 18.27 -14.00
N GLY A 258 16.36 18.78 -12.76
CA GLY A 258 17.06 19.96 -12.27
C GLY A 258 18.15 19.72 -11.23
N GLY A 259 19.37 19.44 -11.69
CA GLY A 259 20.58 20.18 -11.28
C GLY A 259 21.20 20.00 -9.88
N ASN A 260 20.52 19.50 -8.85
CA ASN A 260 21.15 19.34 -7.52
C ASN A 260 21.58 17.90 -7.25
N CYS A 261 22.90 17.73 -7.03
CA CYS A 261 23.47 16.45 -6.64
C CYS A 261 23.13 16.12 -5.18
N THR A 262 22.16 15.24 -4.98
CA THR A 262 21.75 14.78 -3.65
C THR A 262 21.59 13.27 -3.62
N ASP A 263 21.66 12.72 -2.42
CA ASP A 263 21.20 11.37 -2.16
C ASP A 263 19.72 11.44 -1.78
N LEU A 264 18.91 10.58 -2.39
CA LEU A 264 17.46 10.49 -2.19
C LEU A 264 17.07 9.36 -1.23
N ASN A 265 18.06 8.65 -0.67
CA ASN A 265 17.86 7.61 0.33
C ASN A 265 18.89 7.73 1.46
N GLU A 266 18.44 7.59 2.71
CA GLU A 266 19.29 7.65 3.90
C GLU A 266 20.37 6.56 3.94
N SER A 267 20.16 5.44 3.23
CA SER A 267 21.10 4.32 3.17
C SER A 267 22.16 4.47 2.08
N CYS A 268 22.13 5.54 1.26
CA CYS A 268 23.04 5.71 0.13
C CYS A 268 24.52 5.62 0.51
N GLU A 269 24.95 6.26 1.61
CA GLU A 269 26.34 6.21 2.06
C GLU A 269 26.77 4.78 2.40
N ARG A 270 25.89 4.04 3.10
CA ARG A 270 26.12 2.65 3.47
C ARG A 270 26.20 1.74 2.24
N TRP A 271 25.29 1.89 1.28
CA TRP A 271 25.29 1.10 0.05
C TRP A 271 26.51 1.40 -0.83
N ALA A 272 26.92 2.67 -0.92
CA ALA A 272 28.15 3.05 -1.60
C ALA A 272 29.38 2.39 -0.97
N ALA A 273 29.47 2.36 0.36
CA ALA A 273 30.54 1.66 1.08
C ALA A 273 30.55 0.14 0.84
N LEU A 274 29.40 -0.47 0.50
CA LEU A 274 29.26 -1.89 0.15
C LEU A 274 29.53 -2.20 -1.34
N GLY A 275 29.86 -1.18 -2.13
CA GLY A 275 30.18 -1.30 -3.55
C GLY A 275 28.97 -1.30 -4.49
N GLU A 276 27.80 -0.88 -4.02
CA GLU A 276 26.56 -0.89 -4.83
C GLU A 276 26.62 0.08 -6.01
N CYS A 277 27.46 1.12 -5.96
CA CYS A 277 27.69 2.02 -7.11
C CYS A 277 28.15 1.28 -8.38
N THR A 278 28.73 0.08 -8.24
CA THR A 278 29.12 -0.78 -9.36
C THR A 278 28.11 -1.92 -9.58
N LYS A 279 27.64 -2.55 -8.48
CA LYS A 279 26.75 -3.73 -8.56
C LYS A 279 25.31 -3.38 -8.95
N ASN A 280 24.83 -2.21 -8.53
CA ASN A 280 23.49 -1.71 -8.79
C ASN A 280 23.57 -0.30 -9.42
N ARG A 281 24.34 -0.20 -10.51
CA ARG A 281 24.73 1.06 -11.12
C ARG A 281 23.52 1.92 -11.53
N GLU A 282 22.47 1.34 -12.09
CA GLU A 282 21.29 2.09 -12.53
C GLU A 282 20.54 2.74 -11.38
N TYR A 283 20.29 2.02 -10.28
CA TYR A 283 19.66 2.60 -9.09
C TYR A 283 20.55 3.67 -8.44
N MET A 284 21.85 3.38 -8.31
CA MET A 284 22.77 4.22 -7.54
C MET A 284 23.19 5.48 -8.31
N ILE A 285 23.55 5.33 -9.59
CA ILE A 285 24.14 6.39 -10.44
C ILE A 285 23.13 6.91 -11.47
N GLY A 286 22.27 6.05 -11.99
CA GLY A 286 21.32 6.37 -13.06
C GLY A 286 21.83 6.00 -14.45
N THR A 287 21.02 6.33 -15.45
CA THR A 287 21.33 6.24 -16.88
C THR A 287 21.56 7.64 -17.47
N ALA A 288 21.75 7.73 -18.79
CA ALA A 288 21.88 9.01 -19.48
C ALA A 288 20.57 9.83 -19.43
N GLU A 289 19.42 9.16 -19.28
CA GLU A 289 18.09 9.74 -19.32
C GLU A 289 17.50 9.98 -17.92
N LEU A 290 17.98 9.24 -16.90
CA LEU A 290 17.41 9.27 -15.56
C LEU A 290 18.51 9.27 -14.48
N PRO A 291 18.58 10.28 -13.60
CA PRO A 291 19.54 10.29 -12.50
C PRO A 291 19.23 9.17 -11.48
N GLY A 292 20.26 8.55 -10.95
CA GLY A 292 20.14 7.58 -9.86
C GLY A 292 19.87 8.24 -8.50
N TYR A 293 19.50 7.42 -7.52
CA TYR A 293 19.09 7.84 -6.18
C TYR A 293 20.26 8.17 -5.25
N CYS A 294 21.47 7.68 -5.52
CA CYS A 294 22.61 7.77 -4.61
C CYS A 294 23.84 8.41 -5.27
N ARG A 295 23.60 9.36 -6.18
CA ARG A 295 24.64 9.93 -7.04
C ARG A 295 25.73 10.65 -6.26
N ARG A 296 25.37 11.35 -5.17
CA ARG A 296 26.32 12.03 -4.29
C ARG A 296 27.18 11.01 -3.54
N SER A 297 26.58 9.98 -2.95
CA SER A 297 27.30 8.90 -2.28
C SER A 297 28.22 8.13 -3.24
N CYS A 298 27.83 8.00 -4.51
CA CYS A 298 28.65 7.39 -5.56
C CYS A 298 29.67 8.34 -6.23
N LYS A 299 29.73 9.61 -5.81
CA LYS A 299 30.68 10.61 -6.31
C LYS A 299 30.64 10.80 -7.84
N VAL A 300 29.46 10.63 -8.44
CA VAL A 300 29.22 10.90 -9.87
C VAL A 300 28.64 12.29 -10.12
N CYS A 301 28.35 12.95 -9.01
CA CYS A 301 28.32 14.36 -8.74
C CYS A 301 28.65 14.48 -7.22
#